data_AF-I7G0J3-F1
#
_entry.id   AF-I7G0J3-F1
#
_cell.length_a   1.000
_cell.length_b   1.000
_cell.length_c   1.000
_cell.angle_alpha   90.00
_cell.angle_beta   90.00
_cell.angle_gamma   90.00
#
_symmetry.space_group_name_H-M   'P 1'
#
loop_
_entity.id
_entity.type
_entity.pdbx_description
1 polymer ?
#
loop_
_entity_poly.entity_id
_entity_poly.type
_entity_poly.pdbx_seq_one_letter_code
_entity_poly.pdbx_strand_id
1 'polypeptide(L)'
;MPDRYLTFPQFALDRRELEALQIPVGVVFFMRNSVLGRVAAFYPGPAGATESELDLTAWQDIENADPRATLLADDTEALVLRVDQSDDENTAPACHLVPIDTCYEFVGRLRLLWRGFDGGQDVRRYIAEFFGSLRERGTEVPP
;
A
#
# COMPACT_ATOMS: atom_id res chain seq x y z
N MET A 1 0.29 -11.76 -17.04
CA MET A 1 0.30 -11.07 -15.74
C MET A 1 -0.52 -9.80 -15.90
N PRO A 2 -1.28 -9.37 -14.88
CA PRO A 2 -2.01 -8.10 -14.95
C PRO A 2 -1.02 -6.95 -15.17
N ASP A 3 -1.39 -5.99 -16.00
CA ASP A 3 -0.64 -4.78 -16.33
C ASP A 3 -1.36 -3.51 -15.88
N ARG A 4 -2.39 -3.68 -15.04
CA ARG A 4 -3.31 -2.63 -14.63
C ARG A 4 -2.74 -1.82 -13.47
N TYR A 5 -2.64 -0.51 -13.67
CA TYR A 5 -2.30 0.47 -12.65
C TYR A 5 -3.46 1.44 -12.50
N LEU A 6 -4.06 1.50 -11.31
CA LEU A 6 -5.12 2.45 -10.98
C LEU A 6 -4.67 3.34 -9.82
N THR A 7 -5.10 4.59 -9.86
CA THR A 7 -4.92 5.55 -8.77
C THR A 7 -6.30 5.88 -8.22
N PHE A 8 -6.46 5.81 -6.89
CA PHE A 8 -7.71 6.13 -6.21
C PHE A 8 -7.56 7.50 -5.54
N PRO A 9 -7.79 8.62 -6.26
CA PRO A 9 -7.83 9.93 -5.63
C PRO A 9 -8.96 9.95 -4.60
N GLN A 10 -8.75 10.69 -3.51
CA GLN A 10 -9.72 10.83 -2.41
C GLN A 10 -10.20 9.46 -1.93
N PHE A 11 -9.25 8.58 -1.61
CA PHE A 11 -9.56 7.30 -0.99
C PHE A 11 -10.33 7.53 0.31
N ALA A 12 -11.36 6.73 0.56
CA ALA A 12 -12.34 7.04 1.60
C ALA A 12 -11.77 7.04 3.03
N LEU A 13 -10.69 6.26 3.27
CA LEU A 13 -10.00 6.28 4.55
C LEU A 13 -9.14 7.53 4.70
N ASP A 14 -9.42 8.27 5.76
CA ASP A 14 -8.63 9.45 6.11
C ASP A 14 -7.29 9.06 6.77
N ARG A 15 -6.45 10.07 6.99
CA ARG A 15 -5.13 9.89 7.59
C ARG A 15 -5.20 9.26 8.99
N ARG A 16 -6.18 9.63 9.81
CA ARG A 16 -6.30 9.15 11.20
C ARG A 16 -6.70 7.68 11.23
N GLU A 17 -7.60 7.28 10.36
CA GLU A 17 -8.01 5.89 10.21
C GLU A 17 -6.84 5.00 9.78
N LEU A 18 -6.02 5.47 8.84
CA LEU A 18 -4.83 4.74 8.40
C LEU A 18 -3.68 4.77 9.43
N GLU A 19 -3.50 5.85 10.18
CA GLU A 19 -2.54 5.92 11.28
C GLU A 19 -2.92 4.96 12.42
N ALA A 20 -4.21 4.74 12.67
CA ALA A 20 -4.69 3.76 13.65
C ALA A 20 -4.29 2.32 13.31
N LEU A 21 -4.03 2.02 12.03
CA LEU A 21 -3.48 0.73 11.59
C LEU A 21 -2.00 0.54 11.95
N GLN A 22 -1.34 1.57 12.50
CA GLN A 22 0.06 1.54 12.96
C GLN A 22 1.03 1.03 11.88
N ILE A 23 0.84 1.51 10.65
CA ILE A 23 1.57 1.06 9.47
C ILE A 23 3.06 1.38 9.61
N PRO A 24 3.94 0.36 9.70
CA PRO A 24 5.39 0.56 9.73
C PRO A 24 5.86 1.32 8.49
N VAL A 25 6.75 2.29 8.69
CA VAL A 25 7.32 3.16 7.64
C VAL A 25 6.29 3.81 6.69
N GLY A 26 5.00 3.86 7.10
CA GLY A 26 3.93 4.53 6.38
C GLY A 26 3.51 3.85 5.08
N VAL A 27 3.89 2.58 4.83
CA VAL A 27 3.51 1.85 3.62
C VAL A 27 2.96 0.47 3.96
N VAL A 28 1.83 0.10 3.34
CA VAL A 28 1.23 -1.23 3.41
C VAL A 28 0.70 -1.61 2.03
N PHE A 29 0.72 -2.89 1.69
CA PHE A 29 -0.06 -3.40 0.57
C PHE A 29 -0.90 -4.62 0.97
N PHE A 30 -2.07 -4.73 0.35
CA PHE A 30 -3.05 -5.78 0.60
C PHE A 30 -3.20 -6.64 -0.64
N MET A 31 -3.26 -7.95 -0.45
CA MET A 31 -3.51 -8.91 -1.52
C MET A 31 -4.54 -9.92 -1.06
N ARG A 32 -5.53 -10.20 -1.91
CA ARG A 32 -6.51 -11.25 -1.66
C ARG A 32 -5.91 -12.59 -2.04
N ASN A 33 -5.74 -13.46 -1.05
CA ASN A 33 -5.30 -14.84 -1.23
C ASN A 33 -6.52 -15.72 -1.46
N SER A 34 -6.72 -16.20 -2.70
CA SER A 34 -7.90 -17.01 -3.05
C SER A 34 -7.88 -18.38 -2.38
N VAL A 35 -6.70 -18.95 -2.13
CA VAL A 35 -6.52 -20.26 -1.49
C VAL A 35 -6.99 -20.23 -0.03
N LEU A 36 -6.70 -19.15 0.69
CA LEU A 36 -7.09 -18.95 2.08
C LEU A 36 -8.42 -18.20 2.25
N GLY A 37 -8.97 -17.66 1.16
CA GLY A 37 -10.23 -16.90 1.15
C GLY A 37 -10.17 -15.61 2.00
N ARG A 38 -8.98 -15.01 2.14
CA ARG A 38 -8.74 -13.85 3.02
C ARG A 38 -7.81 -12.83 2.37
N VAL A 39 -7.81 -11.61 2.89
CA VAL A 39 -6.84 -10.58 2.50
C VAL A 39 -5.68 -10.57 3.48
N ALA A 40 -4.46 -10.61 2.95
CA ALA A 40 -3.22 -10.47 3.72
C ALA A 40 -2.68 -9.05 3.55
N ALA A 41 -2.18 -8.47 4.64
CA ALA A 41 -1.46 -7.20 4.63
C ALA A 41 0.04 -7.46 4.70
N PHE A 42 0.81 -6.65 4.01
CA PHE A 42 2.25 -6.77 3.96
C PHE A 42 2.90 -5.43 4.29
N TYR A 43 3.81 -5.47 5.27
CA TYR A 43 4.57 -4.31 5.70
C TYR A 43 6.01 -4.41 5.19
N PRO A 44 6.45 -3.49 4.32
CA PRO A 44 7.84 -3.42 3.88
C PRO A 44 8.77 -3.11 5.06
N GLY A 45 9.90 -3.81 5.14
CA GLY A 45 10.84 -3.70 6.25
C GLY A 45 12.25 -4.21 5.95
N PRO A 46 13.15 -4.20 6.94
CA PRO A 46 14.55 -4.63 6.77
C PRO A 46 14.70 -6.11 6.39
N ALA A 47 13.72 -6.93 6.77
CA ALA A 47 13.67 -8.35 6.43
C ALA A 47 13.01 -8.62 5.05
N GLY A 48 12.44 -7.60 4.40
CA GLY A 48 11.57 -7.73 3.24
C GLY A 48 10.12 -7.41 3.57
N ALA A 49 9.17 -8.02 2.87
CA ALA A 49 7.75 -7.89 3.18
C ALA A 49 7.43 -8.82 4.33
N THR A 50 7.14 -8.25 5.48
CA THR A 50 6.60 -9.01 6.61
C THR A 50 5.10 -9.15 6.38
N GLU A 51 4.64 -10.37 6.14
CA GLU A 51 3.21 -10.68 6.16
C GLU A 51 2.67 -10.42 7.56
N SER A 52 1.57 -9.69 7.62
CA SER A 52 0.76 -9.54 8.81
C SER A 52 -0.64 -10.00 8.47
N GLU A 53 -1.20 -10.82 9.35
CA GLU A 53 -2.64 -11.03 9.33
C GLU A 53 -3.29 -9.69 9.67
N LEU A 54 -4.02 -9.13 8.70
CA LEU A 54 -4.95 -8.06 8.98
C LEU A 54 -6.21 -8.71 9.56
N ASP A 55 -6.78 -8.10 10.61
CA ASP A 55 -8.11 -8.50 11.07
C ASP A 55 -9.09 -8.40 9.89
N LEU A 56 -9.90 -9.45 9.69
CA LEU A 56 -10.96 -9.50 8.68
C LEU A 56 -11.89 -8.27 8.80
N THR A 57 -12.10 -7.78 10.01
CA THR A 57 -12.90 -6.59 10.31
C THR A 57 -12.30 -5.34 9.66
N ALA A 58 -10.97 -5.15 9.76
CA ALA A 58 -10.30 -3.98 9.20
C ALA A 58 -10.32 -3.96 7.67
N TRP A 59 -10.24 -5.13 7.01
CA TRP A 59 -10.42 -5.18 5.54
C TRP A 59 -11.86 -4.88 5.13
N GLN A 60 -12.85 -5.41 5.86
CA GLN A 60 -14.26 -5.11 5.59
C GLN A 60 -14.55 -3.62 5.75
N ASP A 61 -13.96 -2.96 6.75
CA ASP A 61 -14.10 -1.52 6.93
C ASP A 61 -13.51 -0.74 5.74
N ILE A 62 -12.37 -1.18 5.19
CA ILE A 62 -11.79 -0.62 3.95
C ILE A 62 -12.75 -0.76 2.77
N GLU A 63 -13.31 -1.96 2.54
CA GLU A 63 -14.24 -2.20 1.42
C GLU A 63 -15.55 -1.43 1.56
N ASN A 64 -16.05 -1.30 2.80
CA ASN A 64 -17.27 -0.55 3.10
C ASN A 64 -17.06 0.96 2.95
N ALA A 65 -15.88 1.46 3.31
CA ALA A 65 -15.52 2.86 3.15
C ALA A 65 -15.31 3.20 1.67
N ASP A 66 -14.60 2.35 0.92
CA ASP A 66 -14.27 2.58 -0.48
C ASP A 66 -14.56 1.34 -1.36
N PRO A 67 -15.69 1.30 -2.08
CA PRO A 67 -16.04 0.17 -2.94
C PRO A 67 -15.01 -0.11 -4.05
N ARG A 68 -14.15 0.85 -4.41
CA ARG A 68 -13.08 0.63 -5.40
C ARG A 68 -12.07 -0.41 -4.91
N ALA A 69 -11.95 -0.64 -3.60
CA ALA A 69 -11.13 -1.72 -3.05
C ALA A 69 -11.56 -3.12 -3.56
N THR A 70 -12.83 -3.28 -3.96
CA THR A 70 -13.35 -4.53 -4.53
C THR A 70 -12.87 -4.80 -5.97
N LEU A 71 -12.23 -3.83 -6.63
CA LEU A 71 -11.64 -4.01 -7.97
C LEU A 71 -10.39 -4.91 -7.95
N LEU A 72 -9.84 -5.16 -6.77
CA LEU A 72 -8.65 -5.97 -6.53
C LEU A 72 -8.84 -7.41 -7.05
N ALA A 73 -8.03 -7.80 -8.03
CA ALA A 73 -8.01 -9.18 -8.51
C ALA A 73 -7.22 -10.11 -7.55
N ASP A 74 -7.80 -11.27 -7.27
CA ASP A 74 -7.21 -12.33 -6.45
C ASP A 74 -5.81 -12.73 -6.95
N ASP A 75 -4.90 -12.93 -5.99
CA ASP A 75 -3.53 -13.46 -6.12
C ASP A 75 -2.56 -12.70 -7.04
N THR A 76 -3.04 -11.69 -7.78
CA THR A 76 -2.30 -11.10 -8.91
C THR A 76 -2.19 -9.59 -8.84
N GLU A 77 -3.05 -8.93 -8.08
CA GLU A 77 -3.01 -7.50 -7.81
C GLU A 77 -2.87 -7.22 -6.32
N ALA A 78 -2.46 -5.99 -6.01
CA ALA A 78 -2.37 -5.47 -4.66
C ALA A 78 -2.94 -4.05 -4.59
N LEU A 79 -3.62 -3.76 -3.49
CA LEU A 79 -3.95 -2.39 -3.09
C LEU A 79 -2.80 -1.88 -2.23
N VAL A 80 -2.07 -0.88 -2.69
CA VAL A 80 -0.94 -0.28 -1.97
C VAL A 80 -1.31 1.11 -1.45
N LEU A 81 -1.09 1.31 -0.16
CA LEU A 81 -1.35 2.55 0.54
C LEU A 81 -0.05 3.16 1.05
N ARG A 82 0.04 4.48 0.97
CA ARG A 82 1.03 5.27 1.72
C ARG A 82 0.35 6.33 2.54
N VAL A 83 0.73 6.36 3.80
CA VAL A 83 0.47 7.47 4.73
C VAL A 83 1.76 8.24 4.86
N ASP A 84 1.73 9.54 4.57
CA ASP A 84 2.90 10.38 4.80
C ASP A 84 3.13 10.54 6.31
N GLN A 85 4.38 10.34 6.74
CA GLN A 85 4.76 10.43 8.15
C GLN A 85 5.16 11.86 8.59
N SER A 86 5.06 12.85 7.70
CA SER A 86 5.27 14.25 8.06
C SER A 86 4.13 14.80 8.92
N ASP A 87 4.41 15.83 9.72
CA ASP A 87 3.42 16.52 10.56
C ASP A 87 2.39 17.34 9.75
N ASP A 88 2.44 17.31 8.42
CA ASP A 88 1.47 18.02 7.58
C ASP A 88 0.16 17.24 7.48
N GLU A 89 -0.82 17.61 8.31
CA GLU A 89 -2.17 17.04 8.32
C GLU A 89 -2.91 17.21 6.97
N ASN A 90 -2.48 18.12 6.10
CA ASN A 90 -3.11 18.30 4.77
C ASN A 90 -2.60 17.33 3.71
N THR A 91 -1.57 16.54 4.00
CA THR A 91 -1.07 15.55 3.03
C THR A 91 -2.00 14.34 3.02
N ALA A 92 -2.79 14.22 1.94
CA ALA A 92 -3.69 13.10 1.74
C ALA A 92 -2.93 11.78 1.54
N PRO A 93 -3.45 10.66 2.04
CA PRO A 93 -2.93 9.33 1.73
C PRO A 93 -2.90 9.06 0.22
N ALA A 94 -1.91 8.30 -0.23
CA ALA A 94 -1.86 7.82 -1.61
C ALA A 94 -2.36 6.37 -1.67
N CYS A 95 -3.26 6.08 -2.61
CA CYS A 95 -3.84 4.76 -2.80
C CYS A 95 -3.78 4.35 -4.27
N HIS A 96 -3.23 3.18 -4.53
CA HIS A 96 -3.10 2.62 -5.88
C HIS A 96 -3.42 1.13 -5.89
N LEU A 97 -3.99 0.66 -7.00
CA LEU A 97 -4.09 -0.76 -7.33
C LEU A 97 -3.05 -1.08 -8.40
N VAL A 98 -2.21 -2.07 -8.14
CA VAL A 98 -1.06 -2.42 -8.98
C VAL A 98 -0.90 -3.93 -9.09
N PRO A 99 -0.14 -4.45 -10.08
CA PRO A 99 0.23 -5.86 -10.13
C PRO A 99 1.10 -6.22 -8.92
N ILE A 100 0.87 -7.38 -8.30
CA ILE A 100 1.54 -7.82 -7.07
C ILE A 100 3.07 -7.86 -7.21
N ASP A 101 3.59 -8.20 -8.40
CA ASP A 101 5.03 -8.22 -8.67
C ASP A 101 5.67 -6.85 -8.47
N THR A 102 4.91 -5.76 -8.71
CA THR A 102 5.36 -4.38 -8.46
C THR A 102 5.64 -4.16 -6.98
N CYS A 103 4.79 -4.71 -6.10
CA CYS A 103 4.96 -4.61 -4.65
C CYS A 103 6.18 -5.43 -4.20
N TYR A 104 6.37 -6.64 -4.73
CA TYR A 104 7.55 -7.45 -4.40
C TYR A 104 8.86 -6.84 -4.91
N GLU A 105 8.87 -6.25 -6.10
CA GLU A 105 10.03 -5.51 -6.61
C GLU A 105 10.35 -4.31 -5.72
N PHE A 106 9.32 -3.53 -5.35
CA PHE A 106 9.45 -2.39 -4.45
C PHE A 106 10.08 -2.81 -3.11
N VAL A 107 9.53 -3.84 -2.48
CA VAL A 107 10.04 -4.40 -1.23
C VAL A 107 11.49 -4.88 -1.37
N GLY A 108 11.81 -5.57 -2.46
CA GLY A 108 13.16 -6.07 -2.72
C GLY A 108 14.19 -4.93 -2.79
N ARG A 109 13.86 -3.85 -3.49
CA ARG A 109 14.71 -2.65 -3.58
C ARG A 109 14.78 -1.88 -2.26
N LEU A 110 13.64 -1.69 -1.58
CA LEU A 110 13.57 -1.02 -0.28
C LEU A 110 14.49 -1.69 0.74
N ARG A 111 14.49 -3.04 0.75
CA ARG A 111 15.35 -3.86 1.61
C ARG A 111 16.83 -3.61 1.36
N LEU A 112 17.25 -3.43 0.10
CA LEU A 112 18.65 -3.16 -0.25
C LEU A 112 19.12 -1.77 0.21
N LEU A 113 18.20 -0.81 0.27
CA LEU A 113 18.47 0.54 0.75
C LEU A 113 18.42 0.66 2.28
N TRP A 114 17.86 -0.35 2.96
CA TRP A 114 17.58 -0.25 4.38
C TRP A 114 18.84 -0.13 5.23
N ARG A 115 18.87 0.90 6.08
CA ARG A 115 19.90 1.09 7.11
C ARG A 115 19.26 1.49 8.43
N GLY A 116 19.76 0.93 9.54
CA GLY A 116 19.24 1.27 10.87
C GLY A 116 17.80 0.78 11.09
N PHE A 117 17.07 1.49 11.97
CA PHE A 117 15.73 1.07 12.40
C PHE A 117 14.62 1.50 11.44
N ASP A 118 14.70 2.70 10.88
CA ASP A 118 13.66 3.31 10.02
C ASP A 118 14.05 3.38 8.53
N GLY A 119 15.25 2.90 8.16
CA GLY A 119 15.78 3.00 6.81
C GLY A 119 16.35 4.38 6.46
N GLY A 120 16.07 5.42 7.26
CA GLY A 120 16.56 6.78 7.08
C GLY A 120 16.04 7.48 5.81
N GLN A 121 16.80 8.47 5.33
CA GLN A 121 16.40 9.32 4.20
C GLN A 121 16.35 8.58 2.86
N ASP A 122 17.21 7.57 2.65
CA ASP A 122 17.25 6.82 1.39
C ASP A 122 15.96 6.01 1.18
N VAL A 123 15.46 5.36 2.24
CA VAL A 123 14.17 4.67 2.22
C VAL A 123 13.02 5.65 1.97
N ARG A 124 12.98 6.79 2.67
CA ARG A 124 11.94 7.81 2.46
C ARG A 124 11.93 8.35 1.04
N ARG A 125 13.11 8.62 0.47
CA ARG A 125 13.24 9.08 -0.93
C ARG A 125 12.73 8.03 -1.89
N TYR A 126 13.16 6.77 -1.72
CA TYR A 126 12.76 5.69 -2.60
C TYR A 126 11.24 5.41 -2.55
N ILE A 127 10.62 5.50 -1.36
CA ILE A 127 9.16 5.44 -1.23
C ILE A 127 8.50 6.57 -2.03
N ALA A 128 8.99 7.81 -1.90
CA ALA A 128 8.43 8.94 -2.63
C ALA A 128 8.54 8.78 -4.16
N GLU A 129 9.69 8.32 -4.65
CA GLU A 129 9.93 8.02 -6.08
C GLU A 129 9.01 6.89 -6.57
N PHE A 130 8.86 5.83 -5.79
CA PHE A 130 7.99 4.70 -6.13
C PHE A 130 6.54 5.16 -6.32
N PHE A 131 5.97 5.88 -5.36
CA PHE A 131 4.59 6.40 -5.46
C PHE A 131 4.44 7.46 -6.56
N GLY A 132 5.49 8.26 -6.83
CA GLY A 132 5.52 9.15 -7.99
C GLY A 132 5.35 8.39 -9.30
N SER A 133 6.11 7.30 -9.47
CA SER A 133 6.01 6.40 -10.63
C SER A 133 4.63 5.73 -10.73
N LEU A 134 4.03 5.31 -9.61
CA LEU A 134 2.68 4.73 -9.64
C LEU A 134 1.64 5.73 -10.15
N ARG A 135 1.72 6.99 -9.70
CA ARG A 135 0.82 8.05 -10.15
C ARG A 135 0.98 8.37 -11.64
N GLU A 136 2.20 8.36 -12.15
CA GLU A 136 2.47 8.61 -13.59
C GLU A 136 1.93 7.50 -14.50
N ARG A 137 1.94 6.25 -14.02
CA ARG A 137 1.49 5.07 -14.78
C ARG A 137 0.00 4.77 -14.58
N GLY A 138 -0.56 5.20 -13.46
CA GLY A 138 -1.91 4.86 -13.03
C GLY A 138 -2.98 5.65 -13.76
N THR A 139 -4.08 4.98 -14.09
CA THR A 139 -5.32 5.65 -14.51
C THR A 139 -6.12 6.02 -13.27
N GLU A 140 -6.55 7.28 -13.15
CA GLU A 140 -7.39 7.71 -12.03
C GLU A 140 -8.79 7.09 -12.11
N VAL A 141 -9.25 6.56 -10.98
CA VAL A 141 -10.62 6.07 -10.80
C VAL A 141 -11.28 6.96 -9.74
N PRO A 142 -12.22 7.84 -10.09
CA PRO A 142 -12.87 8.73 -9.13
C PRO A 142 -13.71 7.94 -8.10
N PRO A 143 -13.99 8.52 -6.92
CA PRO A 143 -14.86 7.92 -5.90
C PRO A 143 -16.26 7.57 -6.40
#